data_AF-I2BA23-F1
#
_entry.id   AF-I2BA23-F1
#
_cell.length_a   1.000
_cell.length_b   1.000
_cell.length_c   1.000
_cell.angle_alpha   90.00
_cell.angle_beta   90.00
_cell.angle_gamma   90.00
#
_symmetry.space_group_name_H-M   'P 1'
#
loop_
_entity.id
_entity.type
_entity.pdbx_description
1 polymer ?
#
loop_
_entity_poly.entity_id
_entity_poly.type
_entity_poly.pdbx_seq_one_letter_code
_entity_poly.pdbx_strand_id
1 'polypeptide(L)' 'MAQQLEFFPIQSPCRGICQADERGYCRGCQRSREERFTWQTMSDGQKQEVLRLCRQRWLRKQRANKPDTPREPQQPSLF' A
#
# COMPACT_ATOMS: atom_id res chain seq x y z
N MET A 1 20.47 -31.52 -4.02
CA MET A 1 20.71 -30.10 -4.35
C MET A 1 19.58 -29.29 -3.72
N ALA A 2 19.78 -28.83 -2.49
CA ALA A 2 18.73 -28.14 -1.73
C ALA A 2 18.43 -26.79 -2.38
N GLN A 3 17.18 -26.59 -2.78
CA GLN A 3 16.67 -25.34 -3.33
C GLN A 3 16.72 -24.30 -2.21
N GLN A 4 17.75 -23.46 -2.21
CA GLN A 4 17.87 -22.32 -1.32
C GLN A 4 16.78 -21.32 -1.73
N LEU A 5 15.58 -21.49 -1.17
CA LEU A 5 14.52 -20.50 -1.26
C LEU A 5 14.98 -19.33 -0.39
N GLU A 6 15.70 -18.38 -0.99
CA GLU A 6 16.13 -17.17 -0.28
C GLU A 6 14.88 -16.41 0.14
N PHE A 7 14.51 -16.60 1.40
CA PHE A 7 13.39 -15.91 2.01
C PHE A 7 13.87 -14.50 2.36
N PHE A 8 13.84 -13.61 1.37
CA PHE A 8 14.22 -12.23 1.58
C PHE A 8 13.32 -11.62 2.67
N PRO A 9 13.89 -11.05 3.74
CA PRO A 9 13.10 -10.51 4.82
C PRO A 9 12.24 -9.37 4.30
N ILE A 10 10.95 -9.40 4.63
CA ILE A 10 9.99 -8.39 4.20
C ILE A 10 10.35 -7.05 4.83
N GLN A 11 10.74 -6.11 3.97
CA GLN A 11 11.12 -4.77 4.37
C GLN A 11 9.91 -3.97 4.85
N SER A 12 10.13 -3.11 5.84
CA SER A 12 9.09 -2.21 6.36
C SER A 12 8.73 -1.15 5.31
N PRO A 13 7.44 -0.92 4.99
CA PRO A 13 7.01 0.10 4.03
C PRO A 13 7.00 1.51 4.66
N CYS A 14 7.63 1.70 5.81
CA CYS A 14 7.55 2.94 6.58
C CYS A 14 8.32 4.07 5.88
N ARG A 15 7.64 5.21 5.68
CA ARG A 15 8.23 6.42 5.10
C ARG A 15 8.67 7.45 6.16
N GLY A 16 8.71 7.07 7.44
CA GLY A 16 9.03 7.99 8.54
C GLY A 16 7.95 9.02 8.89
N ILE A 17 6.81 9.00 8.21
CA ILE A 17 5.70 9.95 8.43
C ILE A 17 4.66 9.28 9.33
N CYS A 18 4.87 9.31 10.64
CA CYS A 18 3.96 8.69 11.62
C CYS A 18 2.69 9.53 11.90
N GLN A 19 2.09 10.13 10.87
CA GLN A 19 0.85 10.92 11.00
C GLN A 19 -0.37 10.07 10.63
N ALA A 20 -1.37 10.04 11.52
CA ALA A 20 -2.64 9.36 11.27
C ALA A 20 -3.57 10.26 10.44
N ASP A 21 -4.37 9.63 9.59
CA ASP A 21 -5.49 10.23 8.90
C ASP A 21 -6.76 10.18 9.77
N GLU A 22 -7.84 10.83 9.33
CA GLU A 22 -9.13 10.85 10.04
C GLU A 22 -9.68 9.44 10.31
N ARG A 23 -9.31 8.47 9.47
CA ARG A 23 -9.71 7.05 9.58
C ARG A 23 -8.76 6.21 10.45
N GLY A 24 -7.74 6.82 11.06
CA GLY A 24 -6.78 6.13 11.94
C GLY A 24 -5.64 5.40 11.21
N TYR A 25 -5.48 5.57 9.89
CA TYR A 25 -4.40 4.98 9.11
C TYR A 25 -3.23 5.96 8.91
N CYS A 26 -2.01 5.45 8.84
CA CYS A 26 -0.84 6.26 8.54
C CYS A 26 -0.94 6.90 7.13
N ARG A 27 -0.76 8.22 7.01
CA ARG A 27 -0.82 8.93 5.73
C ARG A 27 0.22 8.42 4.72
N GLY A 28 1.40 8.01 5.20
CA GLY A 28 2.50 7.52 4.38
C GLY A 28 2.36 6.05 3.98
N CYS A 29 2.30 5.14 4.96
CA CYS A 29 2.33 3.69 4.71
C CYS A 29 0.97 2.99 4.79
N GLN A 30 -0.12 3.71 5.13
CA GLN A 30 -1.50 3.20 5.21
C GLN A 30 -1.74 2.07 6.22
N ARG A 31 -0.77 1.87 7.12
CA ARG A 31 -0.89 0.93 8.25
C ARG A 31 -1.75 1.50 9.37
N SER A 32 -2.51 0.64 10.04
CA SER A 32 -3.24 1.00 11.26
C SER A 32 -2.27 1.21 12.43
N ARG A 33 -2.79 1.70 13.56
CA ARG A 33 -2.02 1.78 14.79
C ARG A 33 -1.60 0.38 15.28
N GLU A 34 -2.51 -0.59 15.34
CA GLU A 34 -2.16 -1.95 15.82
C GLU A 34 -1.14 -2.62 14.89
N GLU A 35 -1.31 -2.48 13.57
CA GLU A 35 -0.39 -3.05 12.58
C GLU A 35 1.04 -2.53 12.83
N ARG A 36 1.23 -1.24 13.13
CA ARG A 36 2.57 -0.68 13.42
C ARG A 36 3.22 -1.29 14.65
N PHE A 37 2.47 -1.45 15.74
CA PHE A 37 2.98 -2.03 16.98
C PHE A 37 3.33 -3.51 16.84
N THR A 38 2.50 -4.25 16.09
CA THR A 38 2.65 -5.71 15.92
C THR A 38 3.58 -6.12 14.79
N TRP A 39 4.13 -5.18 14.00
CA TRP A 39 4.98 -5.50 12.83
C TRP A 39 6.18 -6.39 13.16
N GLN A 40 6.83 -6.12 14.29
CA GLN A 40 8.05 -6.85 14.68
C GLN A 40 7.75 -8.30 15.08
N THR A 41 6.52 -8.57 15.54
CA THR A 41 6.07 -9.89 15.99
C THR A 41 5.31 -10.66 14.91
N MET A 42 5.03 -10.04 13.76
CA MET A 42 4.29 -10.68 12.67
C MET A 42 5.15 -11.70 11.92
N SER A 43 4.53 -12.81 11.53
CA SER A 43 5.11 -13.74 10.56
C SER A 43 5.19 -13.09 9.18
N ASP A 44 6.04 -13.60 8.30
CA ASP A 44 6.20 -12.99 6.99
C ASP A 44 4.91 -13.06 6.14
N GLY A 45 4.12 -14.13 6.27
CA GLY A 45 2.79 -14.20 5.66
C GLY A 45 1.85 -13.10 6.17
N GLN A 46 1.88 -12.79 7.47
CA GLN A 46 1.11 -11.68 8.04
C GLN A 46 1.62 -10.33 7.54
N LYS A 47 2.95 -10.15 7.41
CA LYS A 47 3.53 -8.93 6.85
C LYS A 47 3.11 -8.72 5.40
N GLN A 48 3.10 -9.76 4.57
CA GLN A 48 2.61 -9.68 3.19
C GLN A 48 1.15 -9.25 3.13
N GLU A 49 0.32 -9.82 4.01
CA GLU A 49 -1.09 -9.48 4.06
C GLU A 49 -1.32 -8.02 4.48
N VAL A 50 -0.60 -7.54 5.50
CA VAL A 50 -0.64 -6.12 5.89
C VAL A 50 -0.22 -5.22 4.74
N LEU A 51 0.84 -5.56 4.00
CA LEU A 51 1.25 -4.80 2.81
C LEU A 51 0.19 -4.80 1.72
N ARG A 52 -0.46 -5.94 1.47
CA ARG A 52 -1.55 -6.07 0.50
C ARG A 52 -2.73 -5.17 0.88
N LEU A 53 -3.13 -5.18 2.15
CA LEU A 53 -4.21 -4.33 2.67
C LEU A 53 -3.84 -2.84 2.59
N CYS A 54 -2.62 -2.47 2.95
CA CYS A 54 -2.14 -1.09 2.84
C CYS A 54 -2.21 -0.59 1.39
N ARG A 55 -1.79 -1.41 0.42
CA ARG A 55 -1.91 -1.10 -1.01
C ARG A 55 -3.36 -0.92 -1.43
N GLN A 56 -4.26 -1.79 -0.96
CA GLN A 56 -5.68 -1.69 -1.28
C GLN A 56 -6.31 -0.40 -0.70
N ARG A 57 -6.00 -0.06 0.56
CA ARG A 57 -6.44 1.19 1.21
C ARG A 57 -5.95 2.41 0.44
N TRP A 58 -4.68 2.40 0.02
CA TRP A 58 -4.09 3.47 -0.78
C TRP A 58 -4.79 3.65 -2.14
N LEU A 59 -5.02 2.56 -2.88
CA LEU A 59 -5.73 2.60 -4.16
C LEU A 59 -7.17 3.12 -4.01
N ARG A 60 -7.88 2.73 -2.95
CA ARG A 60 -9.22 3.27 -2.65
C ARG A 60 -9.15 4.78 -2.40
N LYS A 61 -8.17 5.25 -1.63
CA LYS A 61 -7.97 6.68 -1.36
C LYS A 61 -7.63 7.45 -2.64
N GLN A 62 -6.79 6.89 -3.51
CA GLN A 62 -6.49 7.52 -4.81
C GLN A 62 -7.71 7.60 -5.72
N ARG A 63 -8.54 6.56 -5.80
CA ARG A 63 -9.77 6.59 -6.60
C ARG A 63 -10.75 7.63 -6.09
N ALA A 64 -10.92 7.74 -4.77
CA ALA A 64 -11.76 8.78 -4.17
C ALA A 64 -11.23 10.20 -4.42
N ASN A 65 -9.91 10.36 -4.56
CA ASN A 65 -9.27 11.66 -4.81
C ASN A 65 -9.12 12.00 -6.31
N LYS A 66 -9.37 11.06 -7.23
CA LYS A 66 -9.24 11.33 -8.66
C LYS A 66 -10.53 12.04 -9.10
N PRO A 67 -10.49 13.32 -9.51
CA PRO A 67 -11.64 13.92 -10.15
C PRO A 67 -11.96 13.12 -11.40
N ASP A 68 -13.24 12.85 -11.65
CA ASP A 68 -13.74 12.32 -12.93
C ASP A 68 -13.32 13.30 -14.02
N THR A 69 -12.13 13.10 -14.56
CA THR A 69 -11.69 13.79 -15.77
C THR A 69 -12.29 12.95 -16.89
N PRO A 70 -13.24 13.48 -17.69
CA PRO A 70 -13.76 12.75 -18.82
C PRO A 70 -12.57 12.28 -19.65
N ARG A 71 -12.47 10.98 -19.87
CA ARG A 71 -11.49 10.40 -20.79
C ARG A 71 -11.92 10.83 -22.18
N GLU A 72 -11.48 12.01 -22.59
CA GLU A 72 -11.69 12.50 -23.94
C GLU A 72 -11.07 11.44 -24.87
N PRO A 73 -11.88 10.78 -25.71
CA PRO A 73 -11.34 9.81 -26.65
C PRO A 73 -10.39 10.60 -27.55
N GLN A 74 -9.09 10.32 -27.45
CA GLN A 74 -8.09 10.83 -28.38
C GLN A 74 -8.46 10.29 -29.76
N GLN A 75 -9.31 11.02 -30.47
CA GLN A 75 -9.61 10.75 -31.87
C GLN A 75 -8.32 11.06 -32.63
N PRO A 76 -7.72 10.08 -33.33
CA PRO A 76 -6.61 10.39 -34.21
C PRO A 76 -7.13 11.34 -35.29
N SER A 77 -6.47 12.50 -35.45
CA SER A 77 -6.81 13.44 -36.51
C SER A 77 -6.60 12.76 -37.86
N LEU A 78 -7.69 12.58 -38.62
CA LEU A 78 -7.63 12.16 -40.02
C LEU A 78 -7.42 13.40 -40.88
N PHE A 79 -6.17 13.87 -40.93
CA PHE A 79 -5.65 14.77 -41.95
C PHE A 79 -4.23 14.34 -42.31
#